data_AF-A0ABD7V3U6-F1
#
_entry.id   AF-A0ABD7V3U6-F1
#
_cell.length_a   1.000
_cell.length_b   1.000
_cell.length_c   1.000
_cell.angle_alpha   90.00
_cell.angle_beta   90.00
_cell.angle_gamma   90.00
#
_symmetry.space_group_name_H-M   'P 1'
#
loop_
_entity.id
_entity.type
_entity.pdbx_description
1 polymer ?
#
loop_
_entity_poly.entity_id
_entity_poly.type
_entity_poly.pdbx_seq_one_letter_code
_entity_poly.pdbx_strand_id
1 'polypeptide(L)'
;MDDDYDTNEIVGGPWEDTCGNKVPLRRGYWNGKRGRGWDKIYHYHKMTNMDVVQETIESNCGEHDQNDTRGRTLIYRQDFYRQECSYLTPGTLICEKKPPPVTYRAVVQMSDTLPNGDKIPGGASGVTTAYCEGYVECPGWMSSPKQIDKVSGIPLNGNDGGDAPVA
;
A
#
# COMPACT_ATOMS: atom_id res chain seq x y z
N MET A 1 12.59 -15.43 -18.76
CA MET A 1 12.33 -14.49 -17.66
C MET A 1 13.66 -14.37 -16.96
N ASP A 2 14.20 -13.16 -16.89
CA ASP A 2 15.55 -12.92 -16.38
C ASP A 2 15.60 -13.22 -14.89
N ASP A 3 16.50 -14.11 -14.48
CA ASP A 3 16.67 -14.55 -13.09
C ASP A 3 17.33 -13.47 -12.20
N ASP A 4 17.59 -12.27 -12.72
CA ASP A 4 18.44 -11.25 -12.09
C ASP A 4 17.74 -9.87 -11.90
N TYR A 5 16.43 -9.78 -12.11
CA TYR A 5 15.69 -8.56 -11.83
C TYR A 5 15.22 -8.59 -10.36
N ASP A 6 16.08 -8.22 -9.42
CA ASP A 6 15.65 -7.80 -8.08
C ASP A 6 16.20 -6.41 -7.81
N THR A 7 15.31 -5.43 -7.73
CA THR A 7 15.69 -4.02 -7.66
C THR A 7 15.35 -3.40 -6.32
N ASN A 8 16.31 -2.67 -5.75
CA ASN A 8 16.11 -1.86 -4.55
C ASN A 8 15.68 -0.42 -4.86
N GLU A 9 15.31 -0.11 -6.10
CA GLU A 9 14.78 1.19 -6.48
C GLU A 9 13.57 1.54 -5.61
N ILE A 10 13.57 2.72 -5.00
CA ILE A 10 12.42 3.22 -4.23
C ILE A 10 11.42 3.79 -5.24
N VAL A 11 10.22 3.23 -5.27
CA VAL A 11 9.13 3.63 -6.17
C VAL A 11 7.97 4.31 -5.45
N GLY A 12 7.97 4.28 -4.10
CA GLY A 12 7.03 5.02 -3.26
C GLY A 12 7.63 5.30 -1.88
N GLY A 13 7.15 6.36 -1.22
CA GLY A 13 7.66 6.81 0.07
C GLY A 13 9.08 7.43 -0.01
N PRO A 14 9.88 7.38 1.09
CA PRO A 14 9.55 6.76 2.37
C PRO A 14 8.40 7.49 3.08
N TRP A 15 7.37 6.74 3.46
CA TRP A 15 6.23 7.23 4.22
C TRP A 15 6.53 7.12 5.71
N GLU A 16 6.14 8.12 6.49
CA GLU A 16 6.34 8.12 7.93
C GLU A 16 5.07 7.64 8.62
N ASP A 17 5.19 6.59 9.42
CA ASP A 17 4.07 6.08 10.20
C ASP A 17 3.82 6.92 11.47
N THR A 18 2.71 6.68 12.17
CA THR A 18 2.35 7.45 13.38
C THR A 18 3.31 7.27 14.57
N CYS A 19 4.26 6.34 14.46
CA CYS A 19 5.32 6.07 15.43
C CYS A 19 6.69 6.59 14.98
N GLY A 20 6.76 7.30 13.85
CA GLY A 20 7.99 7.90 13.30
C GLY A 20 8.86 6.94 12.48
N ASN A 21 8.37 5.73 12.16
CA ASN A 21 9.09 4.81 11.29
C ASN A 21 9.02 5.29 9.84
N LYS A 22 10.16 5.37 9.17
CA LYS A 22 10.24 5.71 7.73
C LYS A 22 10.25 4.44 6.89
N VAL A 23 9.17 4.21 6.17
CA VAL A 23 8.90 2.99 5.41
C VAL A 23 8.97 3.28 3.91
N PRO A 24 10.02 2.84 3.20
CA PRO A 24 10.06 2.91 1.74
C PRO A 24 9.23 1.79 1.10
N LEU A 25 8.67 2.05 -0.08
CA LEU A 25 8.20 1.02 -1.00
C LEU A 25 9.22 0.89 -2.13
N ARG A 26 9.84 -0.29 -2.22
CA ARG A 26 10.81 -0.61 -3.28
C ARG A 26 10.14 -1.38 -4.40
N ARG A 27 10.66 -1.25 -5.63
CA ARG A 27 10.18 -2.00 -6.81
C ARG A 27 10.20 -3.51 -6.55
N GLY A 28 11.35 -4.05 -6.15
CA GLY A 28 11.50 -5.47 -5.82
C GLY A 28 11.48 -6.36 -7.06
N TYR A 29 10.75 -7.48 -6.98
CA TYR A 29 10.61 -8.46 -8.06
C TYR A 29 9.41 -9.40 -7.87
N TRP A 30 9.01 -10.10 -8.94
CA TRP A 30 8.03 -11.19 -8.92
C TRP A 30 8.23 -12.26 -10.03
N ASN A 31 8.70 -13.45 -9.69
CA ASN A 31 8.99 -14.50 -10.69
C ASN A 31 7.81 -15.47 -10.96
N GLY A 32 6.58 -15.11 -10.58
CA GLY A 32 5.41 -15.99 -10.68
C GLY A 32 5.24 -16.96 -9.50
N LYS A 33 6.23 -17.08 -8.62
CA LYS A 33 6.17 -17.93 -7.40
C LYS A 33 6.58 -17.19 -6.14
N ARG A 34 7.63 -16.38 -6.23
CA ARG A 34 8.23 -15.61 -5.14
C ARG A 34 8.45 -14.17 -5.58
N GLY A 35 8.53 -13.28 -4.61
CA GLY A 35 8.79 -11.88 -4.86
C GLY A 35 8.72 -11.04 -3.59
N ARG A 36 8.97 -9.75 -3.77
CA ARG A 36 8.86 -8.71 -2.75
C ARG A 36 8.58 -7.36 -3.40
N GLY A 37 8.19 -6.38 -2.59
CA GLY A 37 8.02 -5.00 -3.04
C GLY A 37 6.80 -4.81 -3.92
N TRP A 38 6.82 -3.71 -4.67
CA TRP A 38 5.73 -3.32 -5.56
C TRP A 38 5.41 -4.36 -6.63
N ASP A 39 6.42 -5.01 -7.22
CA ASP A 39 6.18 -5.97 -8.31
C ASP A 39 5.37 -7.17 -7.84
N LYS A 40 5.60 -7.66 -6.62
CA LYS A 40 4.75 -8.69 -6.02
C LYS A 40 3.33 -8.18 -5.77
N ILE A 41 3.19 -6.98 -5.22
CA ILE A 41 1.90 -6.35 -4.93
C ILE A 41 1.07 -6.19 -6.22
N TYR A 42 1.71 -5.70 -7.28
CA TYR A 42 1.11 -5.49 -8.59
C TYR A 42 0.75 -6.81 -9.29
N HIS A 43 1.70 -7.75 -9.41
CA HIS A 43 1.50 -8.95 -10.22
C HIS A 43 0.71 -10.05 -9.51
N TYR A 44 0.94 -10.26 -8.21
CA TYR A 44 0.30 -11.34 -7.45
C TYR A 44 -1.01 -10.87 -6.82
N HIS A 45 -1.02 -9.72 -6.13
CA HIS A 45 -2.21 -9.22 -5.43
C HIS A 45 -3.11 -8.31 -6.27
N LYS A 46 -2.71 -8.01 -7.52
CA LYS A 46 -3.41 -7.14 -8.47
C LYS A 46 -3.73 -5.74 -7.95
N MET A 47 -2.90 -5.24 -7.04
CA MET A 47 -3.01 -3.89 -6.51
C MET A 47 -2.19 -2.96 -7.40
N THR A 48 -2.86 -2.02 -8.06
CA THR A 48 -2.24 -1.03 -8.94
C THR A 48 -2.24 0.38 -8.34
N ASN A 49 -2.88 0.55 -7.18
CA ASN A 49 -2.97 1.81 -6.47
C ASN A 49 -1.98 1.85 -5.29
N MET A 50 -0.98 2.72 -5.37
CA MET A 50 0.00 2.91 -4.29
C MET A 50 -0.55 3.71 -3.11
N ASP A 51 -1.56 4.56 -3.32
CA ASP A 51 -2.10 5.43 -2.27
C ASP A 51 -2.73 4.61 -1.13
N VAL A 52 -3.28 3.43 -1.46
CA VAL A 52 -3.78 2.48 -0.46
C VAL A 52 -2.64 1.93 0.40
N VAL A 53 -1.46 1.70 -0.18
CA VAL A 53 -0.27 1.28 0.56
C VAL A 53 0.21 2.43 1.44
N GLN A 54 0.32 3.63 0.89
CA GLN A 54 0.71 4.85 1.60
C GLN A 54 -0.19 5.09 2.81
N GLU A 55 -1.50 5.21 2.59
CA GLU A 55 -2.49 5.48 3.63
C GLU A 55 -2.46 4.41 4.73
N THR A 56 -2.23 3.14 4.37
CA THR A 56 -2.10 2.07 5.36
C THR A 56 -0.90 2.27 6.29
N ILE A 57 0.21 2.80 5.77
CA ILE A 57 1.40 3.10 6.57
C ILE A 57 1.20 4.38 7.39
N GLU A 58 0.80 5.48 6.74
CA GLU A 58 0.75 6.82 7.36
C GLU A 58 -0.31 6.91 8.47
N SER A 59 -1.39 6.15 8.36
CA SER A 59 -2.49 6.18 9.34
C SER A 59 -2.30 5.25 10.54
N ASN A 60 -1.24 4.45 10.58
CA ASN A 60 -1.06 3.41 11.60
C ASN A 60 0.32 3.48 12.27
N CYS A 61 0.46 2.82 13.42
CA CYS A 61 1.76 2.50 13.99
C CYS A 61 2.02 1.02 13.71
N GLY A 62 3.19 0.69 13.16
CA GLY A 62 3.51 -0.69 12.81
C GLY A 62 3.54 -1.61 14.02
N GLU A 63 2.79 -2.71 13.98
CA GLU A 63 2.82 -3.74 15.01
C GLU A 63 3.95 -4.74 14.71
N HIS A 64 4.74 -5.11 15.71
CA HIS A 64 5.74 -6.16 15.52
C HIS A 64 5.07 -7.51 15.21
N ASP A 65 5.54 -8.19 14.17
CA ASP A 65 5.12 -9.56 13.89
C ASP A 65 5.59 -10.47 15.03
N GLN A 66 4.65 -11.04 15.77
CA GLN A 66 4.92 -11.95 16.89
C GLN A 66 5.69 -13.21 16.45
N ASN A 67 5.64 -13.56 15.17
CA ASN A 67 6.37 -14.70 14.62
C ASN A 67 7.79 -14.35 14.17
N ASP A 68 8.14 -13.06 14.08
CA ASP A 68 9.49 -12.62 13.78
C ASP A 68 10.30 -12.47 15.06
N THR A 69 11.03 -13.54 15.42
CA THR A 69 11.91 -13.58 16.59
C THR A 69 13.05 -12.57 16.55
N ARG A 70 13.31 -11.93 15.40
CA ARG A 70 14.32 -10.88 15.26
C ARG A 70 13.75 -9.47 15.42
N GLY A 71 12.42 -9.31 15.51
CA GLY A 71 11.74 -8.04 15.73
C GLY A 71 11.92 -7.02 14.59
N ARG A 72 12.20 -7.47 13.37
CA ARG A 72 12.50 -6.60 12.21
C ARG A 72 11.32 -6.43 11.27
N THR A 73 10.24 -7.16 11.52
CA THR A 73 9.02 -7.16 10.71
C THR A 73 7.94 -6.37 11.42
N LEU A 74 7.43 -5.35 10.73
CA LEU A 74 6.26 -4.59 11.14
C LEU A 74 5.07 -4.96 10.25
N ILE A 75 3.90 -5.02 10.87
CA ILE A 75 2.62 -5.27 10.21
C ILE A 75 1.77 -4.03 10.40
N TYR A 76 1.25 -3.54 9.27
CA TYR A 76 0.26 -2.46 9.25
C TYR A 76 -1.05 -3.03 8.76
N ARG A 77 -2.16 -2.61 9.37
CA ARG A 77 -3.51 -2.95 8.94
C ARG A 77 -4.37 -1.69 8.91
N GLN A 78 -5.10 -1.51 7.82
CA GLN A 78 -6.05 -0.42 7.67
C GLN A 78 -7.36 -0.94 7.10
N ASP A 79 -8.47 -0.55 7.73
CA ASP A 79 -9.80 -0.84 7.21
C ASP A 79 -10.23 0.25 6.24
N PHE A 80 -10.49 -0.15 5.01
CA PHE A 80 -11.04 0.73 3.99
C PHE A 80 -12.49 0.37 3.71
N TYR A 81 -13.31 1.41 3.59
CA TYR A 81 -14.69 1.28 3.15
C TYR A 81 -14.78 1.74 1.71
N ARG A 82 -15.62 1.06 0.93
CA ARG A 82 -16.11 1.65 -0.31
C ARG A 82 -16.93 2.87 0.06
N GLN A 83 -16.64 4.04 -0.50
CA GLN A 83 -17.47 5.22 -0.34
C GLN A 83 -18.29 5.50 -1.60
N GLU A 84 -19.48 6.05 -1.39
CA GLU A 84 -20.33 6.56 -2.46
C GLU A 84 -20.63 8.02 -2.17
N CYS A 85 -20.20 8.89 -3.06
CA CYS A 85 -20.36 10.33 -2.91
C CYS A 85 -21.52 10.84 -3.78
N SER A 86 -22.33 11.74 -3.22
CA SER A 86 -23.42 12.41 -3.92
C SER A 86 -23.47 13.89 -3.58
N TYR A 87 -23.91 14.72 -4.52
CA TYR A 87 -24.11 16.14 -4.29
C TYR A 87 -25.49 16.37 -3.65
N LEU A 88 -25.51 16.88 -2.42
CA LEU A 88 -26.76 17.28 -1.77
C LEU A 88 -27.27 18.63 -2.32
N THR A 89 -26.34 19.53 -2.61
CA THR A 89 -26.56 20.83 -3.25
C THR A 89 -25.38 21.16 -4.17
N PRO A 90 -25.49 22.14 -5.08
CA PRO A 90 -24.33 22.66 -5.82
C PRO A 90 -23.23 23.08 -4.83
N GLY A 91 -22.09 22.38 -4.87
CA GLY A 91 -20.94 22.62 -3.99
C GLY A 91 -20.89 21.81 -2.69
N THR A 92 -21.92 21.02 -2.35
CA THR A 92 -21.90 20.16 -1.14
C THR A 92 -21.85 18.68 -1.52
N LEU A 93 -20.66 18.09 -1.43
CA LEU A 93 -20.44 16.65 -1.63
C LEU A 93 -20.56 15.92 -0.29
N ILE A 94 -21.39 14.87 -0.25
CA ILE A 94 -21.52 13.98 0.91
C ILE A 94 -21.09 12.58 0.48
N CYS A 95 -20.17 11.98 1.23
CA CYS A 95 -19.68 10.62 0.98
C CYS A 95 -20.12 9.68 2.11
N GLU A 96 -20.77 8.59 1.73
CA GLU A 96 -21.21 7.55 2.66
C GLU A 96 -20.30 6.32 2.56
N LYS A 97 -19.81 5.83 3.71
CA LYS A 97 -19.09 4.56 3.81
C LYS A 97 -20.06 3.39 3.72
N LYS A 98 -19.85 2.48 2.77
CA LYS A 98 -20.65 1.26 2.58
C LYS A 98 -19.95 0.07 3.25
N PRO A 99 -20.56 -0.57 4.27
CA PRO A 99 -20.02 -1.79 4.88
C PRO A 99 -20.24 -3.04 4.00
N PRO A 100 -19.49 -4.13 4.22
CA PRO A 100 -18.41 -4.27 5.20
C PRO A 100 -17.09 -3.63 4.74
N PRO A 101 -16.17 -3.29 5.66
CA PRO A 101 -14.83 -2.84 5.29
C PRO A 101 -14.00 -3.98 4.69
N VAL A 102 -12.93 -3.59 4.01
CA VAL A 102 -11.85 -4.47 3.57
C VAL A 102 -10.58 -4.08 4.30
N THR A 103 -10.06 -5.01 5.09
CA THR A 103 -8.79 -4.83 5.80
C THR A 103 -7.63 -5.04 4.82
N TYR A 104 -6.84 -3.99 4.62
CA TYR A 104 -5.61 -4.05 3.87
C TYR A 104 -4.43 -4.23 4.81
N ARG A 105 -3.61 -5.25 4.57
CA ARG A 105 -2.44 -5.58 5.38
C ARG A 105 -1.17 -5.33 4.60
N ALA A 106 -0.25 -4.54 5.16
CA ALA A 106 1.12 -4.38 4.65
C ALA A 106 2.13 -5.03 5.60
N VAL A 107 3.10 -5.75 5.02
CA VAL A 107 4.21 -6.38 5.74
C VAL A 107 5.50 -5.68 5.38
N VAL A 108 6.16 -5.13 6.37
CA VAL A 108 7.33 -4.26 6.21
C VAL A 108 8.52 -4.88 6.90
N GLN A 109 9.68 -4.88 6.23
CA GLN A 109 10.95 -5.24 6.86
C GLN A 109 11.80 -3.99 7.08
N MET A 110 12.11 -3.72 8.34
CA MET A 110 12.90 -2.56 8.77
C MET A 110 14.41 -2.80 8.75
N SER A 111 14.86 -3.99 8.33
CA SER A 111 16.29 -4.29 8.13
C SER A 111 16.86 -3.46 7.00
N ASP A 112 17.94 -2.73 7.28
CA ASP A 112 18.74 -1.96 6.31
C ASP A 112 19.92 -2.77 5.73
N THR A 113 20.01 -4.05 6.07
CA THR A 113 21.06 -4.97 5.64
C THR A 113 20.48 -6.21 4.98
N LEU A 114 21.14 -6.65 3.90
CA LEU A 114 20.88 -7.90 3.21
C LEU A 114 21.41 -9.11 4.00
N PRO A 115 20.97 -10.35 3.70
CA PRO A 115 21.46 -11.55 4.40
C PRO A 115 22.98 -11.76 4.30
N ASN A 116 23.63 -11.24 3.26
CA ASN A 116 25.08 -11.29 3.06
C ASN A 116 25.83 -10.17 3.82
N GLY A 117 25.12 -9.30 4.54
CA GLY A 117 25.70 -8.21 5.33
C GLY A 117 25.79 -6.86 4.62
N ASP A 118 25.49 -6.79 3.32
CA ASP A 118 25.56 -5.54 2.57
C ASP A 118 24.47 -4.56 3.01
N LYS A 119 24.81 -3.27 3.11
CA LYS A 119 23.83 -2.21 3.37
C LYS A 119 22.96 -1.95 2.16
N ILE A 120 21.66 -1.83 2.39
CA ILE A 120 20.69 -1.47 1.37
C ILE A 120 20.71 0.05 1.20
N PRO A 121 21.02 0.57 0.00
CA PRO A 121 20.95 2.01 -0.27
C PRO A 121 19.55 2.56 0.01
N GLY A 122 19.46 3.67 0.74
CA GLY A 122 18.19 4.26 1.17
C GLY A 122 17.56 3.62 2.42
N GLY A 123 18.28 2.73 3.12
CA GLY A 123 17.87 2.22 4.44
C GLY A 123 17.02 0.96 4.35
N ALA A 124 15.92 0.91 5.12
CA ALA A 124 15.09 -0.28 5.27
C ALA A 124 14.72 -0.97 3.94
N SER A 125 14.58 -2.30 3.99
CA SER A 125 14.01 -3.10 2.90
C SER A 125 12.61 -2.60 2.52
N GLY A 126 11.85 -2.13 3.51
CA GLY A 126 10.58 -1.47 3.31
C GLY A 126 9.42 -2.45 3.15
N VAL A 127 8.37 -2.02 2.45
CA VAL A 127 7.20 -2.85 2.18
C VAL A 127 7.62 -4.07 1.35
N THR A 128 7.46 -5.26 1.93
CA THR A 128 7.79 -6.53 1.27
C THR A 128 6.60 -7.12 0.53
N THR A 129 5.38 -6.92 1.04
CA THR A 129 4.14 -7.33 0.40
C THR A 129 2.99 -6.58 1.05
N ALA A 130 1.90 -6.37 0.32
CA ALA A 130 0.67 -5.79 0.84
C ALA A 130 -0.54 -6.34 0.07
N TYR A 131 -1.65 -6.59 0.77
CA TYR A 131 -2.82 -7.27 0.21
C TYR A 131 -4.07 -7.11 1.08
N CYS A 132 -5.24 -7.38 0.48
CA CYS A 132 -6.51 -7.42 1.19
C CYS A 132 -6.69 -8.76 1.92
N GLU A 133 -6.88 -8.74 3.23
CA GLU A 133 -7.07 -9.97 4.02
C GLU A 133 -8.35 -10.69 3.58
N GLY A 134 -8.23 -12.00 3.31
CA GLY A 134 -9.35 -12.83 2.84
C GLY A 134 -9.58 -12.78 1.31
N TYR A 135 -8.76 -12.04 0.56
CA TYR A 135 -8.89 -11.94 -0.90
C TYR A 135 -7.63 -12.40 -1.63
N VAL A 136 -7.81 -13.03 -2.79
CA VAL A 136 -6.71 -13.26 -3.74
C VAL A 136 -6.35 -11.95 -4.44
N GLU A 137 -7.37 -11.22 -4.89
CA GLU A 137 -7.25 -9.91 -5.54
C GLU A 137 -8.09 -8.89 -4.77
N CYS A 138 -7.51 -7.72 -4.50
CA CYS A 138 -8.25 -6.63 -3.86
C CYS A 138 -9.42 -6.16 -4.74
N PRO A 139 -10.55 -5.72 -4.14
CA PRO A 139 -11.66 -5.18 -4.90
C PRO A 139 -11.25 -4.02 -5.82
N GLY A 140 -11.84 -3.97 -7.02
CA GLY A 140 -11.51 -2.97 -8.06
C GLY A 140 -11.60 -1.51 -7.63
N TRP A 141 -12.50 -1.20 -6.69
CA TRP A 141 -12.69 0.14 -6.16
C TRP A 141 -11.53 0.61 -5.29
N MET A 142 -10.74 -0.32 -4.74
CA MET A 142 -9.52 -0.03 -3.99
C MET A 142 -8.28 -0.19 -4.87
N SER A 143 -8.27 -1.21 -5.71
CA SER A 143 -7.05 -1.65 -6.40
C SER A 143 -6.63 -0.77 -7.57
N SER A 144 -7.50 0.10 -8.06
CA SER A 144 -7.25 0.97 -9.22
C SER A 144 -7.17 2.44 -8.82
N PRO A 145 -6.13 3.19 -9.24
CA PRO A 145 -6.08 4.65 -9.07
C PRO A 145 -7.31 5.36 -9.65
N LYS A 146 -7.89 4.81 -10.73
CA LYS A 146 -9.09 5.36 -11.38
C LYS A 146 -10.36 5.31 -10.53
N GLN A 147 -10.33 4.61 -9.39
CA GLN A 147 -11.46 4.48 -8.48
C GLN A 147 -11.11 4.96 -7.07
N ILE A 148 -10.02 5.74 -6.92
CA ILE A 148 -9.57 6.23 -5.61
C ILE A 148 -10.63 7.09 -4.93
N ASP A 149 -11.49 7.75 -5.70
CA ASP A 149 -12.70 8.44 -5.25
C ASP A 149 -13.67 7.55 -4.46
N LYS A 150 -13.57 6.23 -4.61
CA LYS A 150 -14.40 5.25 -3.92
C LYS A 150 -13.72 4.64 -2.70
N VAL A 151 -12.52 5.08 -2.32
CA VAL A 151 -11.80 4.58 -1.15
C VAL A 151 -11.90 5.57 0.00
N SER A 152 -12.47 5.15 1.13
CA SER A 152 -12.55 6.01 2.30
C SER A 152 -11.17 6.32 2.90
N GLY A 153 -10.94 7.56 3.32
CA GLY A 153 -9.73 7.95 4.05
C GLY A 153 -8.60 8.44 3.17
N ILE A 154 -8.65 8.19 1.85
CA ILE A 154 -7.68 8.73 0.91
C ILE A 154 -8.23 10.04 0.32
N PRO A 155 -7.54 11.18 0.50
CA PRO A 155 -7.96 12.43 -0.11
C PRO A 155 -7.85 12.34 -1.64
N LEU A 156 -8.84 12.89 -2.33
CA LEU A 156 -8.80 13.07 -3.78
C LEU A 156 -7.73 14.10 -4.13
N ASN A 157 -6.54 13.69 -4.57
CA ASN A 157 -5.59 14.65 -5.11
C ASN A 157 -6.05 15.04 -6.53
N GLY A 158 -6.05 16.34 -6.81
CA GLY A 158 -6.50 16.88 -8.10
C GLY A 158 -5.65 16.47 -9.33
N ASN A 159 -4.63 15.65 -9.15
CA ASN A 159 -3.75 15.14 -10.21
C ASN A 159 -4.01 13.66 -10.57
N ASP A 160 -4.90 12.95 -9.88
CA ASP A 160 -5.05 11.49 -10.04
C ASP A 160 -5.95 11.08 -11.22
N GLY A 161 -6.17 11.97 -12.18
CA GLY A 161 -6.84 11.64 -13.45
C GLY A 161 -8.28 11.15 -13.31
N GLY A 162 -8.89 11.31 -12.13
CA GLY A 162 -10.34 11.36 -12.02
C GLY A 162 -10.77 12.63 -12.71
N ASP A 163 -11.40 12.51 -13.88
CA ASP A 163 -12.09 13.62 -14.51
C ASP A 163 -12.89 14.35 -13.41
N ALA A 164 -12.48 15.58 -13.12
CA ALA A 164 -13.33 16.47 -12.33
C ALA A 164 -14.70 16.42 -13.01
N PRO A 165 -15.81 16.21 -12.28
CA PRO A 165 -17.11 16.34 -12.89
C PRO A 165 -17.18 17.78 -13.41
N VAL A 166 -17.12 17.91 -14.72
CA VAL A 166 -17.25 19.18 -15.42
C VAL A 166 -18.62 19.71 -15.02
N ALA A 167 -18.63 20.88 -14.40
CA ALA A 167 -19.84 21.60 -13.99
C ALA A 167 -20.77 21.88 -15.18
#